data_AF-A0A1V1ZHR1-F1
#
_entry.id   AF-A0A1V1ZHR1-F1
#
_cell.length_a   1.000
_cell.length_b   1.000
_cell.length_c   1.000
_cell.angle_alpha   90.00
_cell.angle_beta   90.00
_cell.angle_gamma   90.00
#
_symmetry.space_group_name_H-M   'P 1'
#
loop_
_entity.id
_entity.type
_entity.pdbx_description
1 polymer ?
#
loop_
_entity_poly.entity_id
_entity_poly.type
_entity_poly.pdbx_seq_one_letter_code
_entity_poly.pdbx_strand_id
1 'polypeptide(L)'
;MYCQTNDTLKELLWESVSPCFEALTSELDPHEVEKLNLFELEENVYDVNNGYIKLSLSYPTCGCNCSNIAGAYKQQNKDYTILINEAWSCSSERKLHSNRPIDSVLPEGFGINTFIPSLTTEKLPLDQAIFFLNLQIPRKGTETKVTLEVIPFGINFSSNSPLTYEYSESDKSKNLNDIHYLASKVKDKKTLDYLAESTHDSIDHNDLELINSLIDPNHTSKAFQSLDKLSAQLRQLKFIFYLYHAIEYRSLILDWDQEAQRFYIKTQIPNKETMDFRSFLLRNDYWQGPSC
;
A
#
# COMPACT_ATOMS: atom_id res chain seq x y z
N MET A 1 -17.62 15.84 36.90
CA MET A 1 -17.65 15.79 35.42
C MET A 1 -16.36 16.41 34.93
N TYR A 2 -15.30 15.60 34.75
CA TYR A 2 -14.02 16.10 34.26
C TYR A 2 -14.07 16.17 32.73
N CYS A 3 -13.89 17.38 32.19
CA CYS A 3 -13.52 17.57 30.80
C CYS A 3 -12.06 17.11 30.67
N GLN A 4 -11.79 16.08 29.86
CA GLN A 4 -10.48 16.05 29.19
C GLN A 4 -10.42 17.34 28.38
N THR A 5 -9.44 18.18 28.69
CA THR A 5 -9.16 19.42 27.97
C THR A 5 -8.76 19.04 26.54
N ASN A 6 -9.27 19.77 25.55
CA ASN A 6 -8.94 19.59 24.13
C ASN A 6 -7.43 19.52 23.84
N ASP A 7 -6.61 20.07 24.75
CA ASP A 7 -5.16 20.01 24.72
C ASP A 7 -4.64 18.56 24.67
N THR A 8 -5.28 17.62 25.39
CA THR A 8 -4.89 16.20 25.39
C THR A 8 -5.10 15.51 24.04
N LEU A 9 -6.20 15.79 23.34
CA LEU A 9 -6.46 15.22 22.01
C LEU A 9 -5.53 15.85 20.97
N LYS A 10 -5.29 17.16 21.07
CA LYS A 10 -4.35 17.86 20.20
C LYS A 10 -2.95 17.27 20.31
N GLU A 11 -2.47 17.04 21.53
CA GLU A 11 -1.17 16.41 21.80
C GLU A 11 -1.11 15.00 21.21
N LEU A 12 -2.11 14.15 21.49
CA LEU A 12 -2.18 12.78 20.94
C LEU A 12 -2.14 12.75 19.41
N LEU A 13 -2.90 13.63 18.74
CA LEU A 13 -2.91 13.71 17.29
C LEU A 13 -1.56 14.21 16.74
N TRP A 14 -0.95 15.20 17.39
CA TRP A 14 0.35 15.73 16.97
C TRP A 14 1.46 14.70 17.13
N GLU A 15 1.56 14.03 18.28
CA GLU A 15 2.53 12.95 18.53
C GLU A 15 2.39 11.82 17.51
N SER A 16 1.17 11.56 17.03
CA SER A 16 0.91 10.51 16.03
C SER A 16 1.45 10.85 14.63
N VAL A 17 1.69 12.13 14.33
CA VAL A 17 2.20 12.57 13.02
C VAL A 17 3.57 13.24 13.07
N SER A 18 4.09 13.54 14.28
CA SER A 18 5.36 14.22 14.46
C SER A 18 6.58 13.49 13.89
N PRO A 19 6.66 12.14 13.82
CA PRO A 19 7.83 11.47 13.24
C PRO A 19 8.13 11.92 11.80
N CYS A 20 7.07 12.17 11.01
CA CYS A 20 7.15 12.71 9.65
C CYS A 20 7.82 14.09 9.63
N PHE A 21 7.43 14.95 10.57
CA PHE A 21 7.98 16.29 10.72
C PHE A 21 9.42 16.25 11.21
N GLU A 22 9.68 15.47 12.27
CA GLU A 22 10.98 15.36 12.92
C GLU A 22 12.04 14.84 11.95
N ALA A 23 11.75 13.79 11.18
CA ALA A 23 12.73 13.23 10.25
C ALA A 23 13.08 14.18 9.08
N LEU A 24 12.17 15.07 8.71
CA LEU A 24 12.39 16.04 7.62
C LEU A 24 12.99 17.36 8.10
N THR A 25 12.92 17.64 9.40
CA THR A 25 13.42 18.88 10.00
C THR A 25 14.66 18.69 10.87
N SER A 26 15.03 17.45 11.21
CA SER A 26 16.17 17.16 12.09
C SER A 26 17.52 17.69 11.59
N GLU A 27 17.66 17.89 10.28
CA GLU A 27 18.89 18.38 9.64
C GLU A 27 18.82 19.86 9.24
N LEU A 28 17.67 20.52 9.41
CA LEU A 28 17.49 21.92 9.05
C LEU A 28 17.93 22.84 10.19
N ASP A 29 18.44 24.03 9.82
CA ASP A 29 18.69 25.08 10.80
C ASP A 29 17.34 25.55 11.40
N PRO A 30 17.27 25.91 12.70
CA PRO A 30 16.04 26.40 13.31
C PRO A 30 15.37 27.55 12.53
N HIS A 31 16.14 28.44 11.91
CA HIS A 31 15.61 29.52 11.07
C HIS A 31 15.04 29.05 9.73
N GLU A 32 15.40 27.86 9.26
CA GLU A 32 14.79 27.22 8.09
C GLU A 32 13.51 26.47 8.48
N VAL A 33 13.49 25.85 9.66
CA VAL A 33 12.28 25.23 10.23
C VAL A 33 11.19 26.28 10.45
N GLU A 34 11.53 27.46 10.96
CA GLU A 34 10.56 28.57 11.11
C GLU A 34 9.98 29.08 9.79
N LYS A 35 10.69 28.90 8.66
CA LYS A 35 10.20 29.25 7.32
C LYS A 35 9.30 28.18 6.72
N LEU A 36 9.37 26.94 7.19
CA LEU A 36 8.40 25.90 6.87
C LEU A 36 7.12 26.26 7.62
N ASN A 37 6.29 27.13 7.04
CA ASN A 37 5.00 27.47 7.62
C ASN A 37 4.04 26.29 7.43
N LEU A 38 4.21 25.24 8.25
CA LEU A 38 3.53 23.94 8.14
C LEU A 38 2.01 24.07 8.14
N PHE A 39 1.50 25.15 8.73
CA PHE A 39 0.07 25.43 8.84
C PHE A 39 -0.51 26.12 7.60
N GLU A 40 0.34 26.58 6.68
CA GLU A 40 -0.06 27.26 5.43
C GLU A 40 0.11 26.39 4.18
N LEU A 41 0.72 25.21 4.31
CA LEU A 41 0.72 24.24 3.22
C LEU A 41 -0.70 23.68 3.04
N GLU A 42 -1.32 23.92 1.89
CA GLU A 42 -2.71 23.52 1.58
C GLU A 42 -2.98 22.02 1.80
N GLU A 43 -1.94 21.19 1.71
CA GLU A 43 -2.03 19.74 1.86
C GLU A 43 -2.16 19.28 3.32
N ASN A 44 -1.76 20.14 4.27
CA ASN A 44 -1.83 19.90 5.70
C ASN A 44 -3.18 20.33 6.26
N VAL A 45 -3.77 19.48 7.10
CA VAL A 45 -5.09 19.73 7.67
C VAL A 45 -5.06 19.46 9.16
N TYR A 46 -5.34 20.49 9.94
CA TYR A 46 -5.43 20.42 11.40
C TYR A 46 -6.88 20.63 11.82
N ASP A 47 -7.61 19.54 12.06
CA ASP A 47 -9.02 19.57 12.44
C ASP A 47 -9.24 18.77 13.72
N VAL A 48 -8.57 19.21 14.78
CA VAL A 48 -8.59 18.57 16.12
C VAL A 48 -10.02 18.46 16.67
N ASN A 49 -10.89 19.41 16.36
CA ASN A 49 -12.31 19.38 16.77
C ASN A 49 -13.07 18.18 16.20
N ASN A 50 -12.66 17.70 15.03
CA ASN A 50 -13.20 16.47 14.43
C ASN A 50 -12.26 15.26 14.63
N GLY A 51 -11.24 15.39 15.49
CA GLY A 51 -10.30 14.31 15.77
C GLY A 51 -9.40 13.95 14.58
N TYR A 52 -9.11 14.89 13.69
CA TYR A 52 -8.40 14.62 12.44
C TYR A 52 -7.16 15.49 12.28
N ILE A 53 -6.07 14.88 11.85
CA ILE A 53 -4.87 15.57 11.40
C ILE A 53 -4.30 14.89 10.14
N LYS A 54 -3.85 15.71 9.20
CA LYS A 54 -3.07 15.25 8.04
C LYS A 54 -1.84 16.14 7.93
N LEU A 55 -0.70 15.49 7.81
CA LEU A 55 0.58 16.10 7.53
C LEU A 55 1.14 15.47 6.25
N SER A 56 1.55 16.31 5.30
CA SER A 56 2.21 15.95 4.05
C SER A 56 3.37 16.92 3.86
N LEU A 57 4.58 16.38 3.85
CA LEU A 57 5.82 17.16 3.79
C LEU A 57 6.73 16.58 2.71
N SER A 58 7.51 17.46 2.09
CA SER A 58 8.48 17.10 1.04
C SER A 58 9.86 17.66 1.40
N TYR A 59 10.90 16.85 1.26
CA TYR A 59 12.29 17.30 1.34
C TYR A 59 12.77 17.77 -0.03
N PRO A 60 13.26 19.02 -0.16
CA PRO A 60 13.48 19.65 -1.46
C PRO A 60 14.66 19.08 -2.27
N THR A 61 15.67 18.45 -1.66
CA THR A 61 16.87 18.02 -2.40
C THR A 61 16.76 16.63 -3.02
N CYS A 62 16.08 15.69 -2.35
CA CYS A 62 15.86 14.32 -2.82
C CYS A 62 14.42 14.03 -3.25
N GLY A 63 13.49 14.98 -3.08
CA GLY A 63 12.08 14.80 -3.41
C GLY A 63 11.36 13.78 -2.52
N CYS A 64 11.94 13.44 -1.36
CA CYS A 64 11.33 12.53 -0.40
C CYS A 64 10.11 13.15 0.23
N ASN A 65 8.98 12.47 0.07
CA ASN A 65 7.72 12.89 0.63
C ASN A 65 7.33 11.95 1.76
N CYS A 66 6.88 12.54 2.86
CA CYS A 66 6.23 11.83 3.93
C CYS A 66 4.78 12.30 4.06
N SER A 67 3.85 11.38 4.28
CA SER A 67 2.47 11.72 4.59
C SER A 67 1.90 10.86 5.70
N ASN A 68 1.46 11.52 6.78
CA ASN A 68 0.80 10.90 7.91
C ASN A 68 -0.61 11.46 8.05
N ILE A 69 -1.60 10.59 8.12
CA ILE A 69 -2.99 10.91 8.41
C ILE A 69 -3.36 10.19 9.70
N ALA A 70 -3.86 10.91 10.69
CA ALA A 70 -4.36 10.33 11.92
C ALA A 70 -5.80 10.74 12.20
N GLY A 71 -6.59 9.76 12.65
CA GLY A 71 -7.98 9.93 13.06
C GLY A 71 -8.19 9.40 14.48
N ALA A 72 -8.85 10.18 15.31
CA ALA A 72 -9.15 9.85 16.70
C ALA A 72 -10.60 9.37 16.84
N TYR A 73 -10.76 8.15 17.35
CA TYR A 73 -12.05 7.51 17.56
C TYR A 73 -12.34 7.42 19.05
N LYS A 74 -13.40 8.13 19.47
CA LYS A 74 -13.73 8.30 20.87
C LYS A 74 -14.32 7.02 21.48
N GLN A 75 -13.81 6.62 22.63
CA GLN A 75 -14.29 5.49 23.43
C GLN A 75 -15.34 5.93 24.44
N GLN A 76 -16.08 4.97 25.02
CA GLN A 76 -17.10 5.26 26.04
C GLN A 76 -16.53 5.97 27.30
N ASN A 77 -15.30 5.66 27.69
CA ASN A 77 -14.59 6.29 28.81
C ASN A 77 -14.05 7.70 28.49
N LYS A 78 -14.30 8.20 27.28
CA LYS A 78 -13.80 9.46 26.69
C LYS A 78 -12.36 9.44 26.19
N ASP A 79 -11.62 8.35 26.38
CA ASP A 79 -10.30 8.19 25.76
C ASP A 79 -10.43 8.00 24.24
N TYR A 80 -9.29 8.01 23.53
CA TYR A 80 -9.25 7.91 22.08
C TYR A 80 -8.40 6.73 21.62
N THR A 81 -8.91 5.99 20.65
CA THR A 81 -8.10 5.14 19.78
C THR A 81 -7.66 5.99 18.60
N ILE A 82 -6.35 6.10 18.38
CA ILE A 82 -5.81 6.81 17.21
C ILE A 82 -5.50 5.78 16.14
N LEU A 83 -6.03 5.97 14.94
CA LEU A 83 -5.67 5.20 13.76
C LEU A 83 -4.79 6.07 12.87
N ILE A 84 -3.69 5.52 12.38
CA ILE A 84 -2.64 6.26 11.67
C ILE A 84 -2.34 5.55 10.35
N ASN A 85 -2.40 6.30 9.26
CA ASN A 85 -1.95 5.88 7.94
C ASN A 85 -0.72 6.72 7.56
N GLU A 86 0.41 6.05 7.42
CA GLU A 86 1.73 6.64 7.21
C GLU A 86 2.32 6.16 5.89
N ALA A 87 3.06 7.06 5.25
CA ALA A 87 3.66 6.82 3.95
C ALA A 87 4.96 7.58 3.76
N TRP A 88 5.97 6.89 3.24
CA TRP A 88 7.25 7.47 2.84
C TRP A 88 7.57 7.09 1.40
N SER A 89 7.75 8.10 0.54
CA SER A 89 7.97 7.84 -0.90
C SER A 89 9.35 7.24 -1.19
N CYS A 90 10.38 7.59 -0.41
CA CYS A 90 11.75 7.21 -0.71
C CYS A 90 12.08 5.76 -0.34
N SER A 91 11.53 5.27 0.76
CA SER A 91 11.64 3.86 1.18
C SER A 91 10.48 2.99 0.65
N SER A 92 9.60 3.56 -0.17
CA SER A 92 8.32 2.95 -0.56
C SER A 92 7.54 2.38 0.64
N GLU A 93 7.67 3.02 1.81
CA GLU A 93 7.08 2.53 3.04
C GLU A 93 5.62 2.97 3.15
N ARG A 94 4.76 2.03 3.54
CA ARG A 94 3.39 2.30 3.96
C ARG A 94 3.14 1.59 5.26
N LYS A 95 2.44 2.25 6.18
CA LYS A 95 2.11 1.70 7.47
C LYS A 95 0.74 2.14 7.94
N LEU A 96 -0.10 1.17 8.26
CA LEU A 96 -1.32 1.33 9.01
C LEU A 96 -1.08 0.82 10.42
N HIS A 97 -1.27 1.70 11.40
CA HIS A 97 -1.13 1.31 12.80
C HIS A 97 -2.06 2.12 13.70
N SER A 98 -2.00 1.83 14.99
CA SER A 98 -2.78 2.52 16.01
C SER A 98 -1.95 2.64 17.29
N ASN A 99 -2.39 3.51 18.20
CA ASN A 99 -1.87 3.57 19.58
C ASN A 99 -2.24 2.32 20.42
N ARG A 100 -2.91 1.33 19.82
CA ARG A 100 -3.25 0.01 20.35
C ARG A 100 -2.94 -1.07 19.29
N PRO A 101 -2.85 -2.35 19.65
CA PRO A 101 -2.67 -3.42 18.67
C PRO A 101 -3.75 -3.36 17.57
N ILE A 102 -3.36 -3.36 16.30
CA ILE A 102 -4.27 -3.12 15.17
C ILE A 102 -5.41 -4.16 15.11
N ASP A 103 -5.11 -5.41 15.42
CA ASP A 103 -6.09 -6.51 15.47
C ASP A 103 -7.13 -6.33 16.61
N SER A 104 -6.83 -5.50 17.61
CA SER A 104 -7.81 -5.13 18.64
C SER A 104 -8.78 -4.04 18.18
N VAL A 105 -8.38 -3.25 17.19
CA VAL A 105 -9.08 -2.07 16.67
C VAL A 105 -9.93 -2.42 15.45
N LEU A 106 -9.43 -3.28 14.57
CA LEU A 106 -10.16 -3.80 13.41
C LEU A 106 -11.25 -4.81 13.82
N PRO A 107 -12.24 -5.09 12.95
CA PRO A 107 -13.29 -6.07 13.24
C PRO A 107 -12.73 -7.44 13.65
N GLU A 108 -13.49 -8.20 14.43
CA GLU A 108 -13.07 -9.54 14.80
C GLU A 108 -12.93 -10.46 13.58
N GLY A 109 -11.84 -11.22 13.50
CA GLY A 109 -11.55 -12.08 12.36
C GLY A 109 -11.24 -11.33 11.05
N PHE A 110 -10.98 -10.03 11.13
CA PHE A 110 -10.68 -9.22 9.95
C PHE A 110 -9.37 -9.66 9.30
N GLY A 111 -9.40 -9.88 7.99
CA GLY A 111 -8.22 -10.29 7.22
C GLY A 111 -8.53 -10.41 5.74
N ILE A 112 -7.68 -11.10 4.98
CA ILE A 112 -7.89 -11.29 3.53
C ILE A 112 -9.24 -11.97 3.21
N ASN A 113 -9.69 -12.88 4.07
CA ASN A 113 -10.96 -13.60 3.90
C ASN A 113 -12.18 -12.66 3.99
N THR A 114 -12.03 -11.48 4.60
CA THR A 114 -13.07 -10.45 4.57
C THR A 114 -13.33 -9.93 3.15
N PHE A 115 -12.31 -9.95 2.30
CA PHE A 115 -12.37 -9.48 0.90
C PHE A 115 -12.50 -10.63 -0.10
N ILE A 116 -11.97 -11.80 0.25
CA ILE A 116 -12.01 -13.04 -0.54
C ILE A 116 -12.59 -14.18 0.34
N PRO A 117 -13.92 -14.21 0.59
CA PRO A 117 -14.52 -15.19 1.48
C PRO A 117 -14.26 -16.65 1.09
N SER A 118 -14.10 -16.92 -0.21
CA SER A 118 -13.79 -18.25 -0.73
C SER A 118 -12.33 -18.69 -0.52
N LEU A 119 -11.44 -17.80 -0.06
CA LEU A 119 -10.02 -18.10 0.09
C LEU A 119 -9.76 -18.97 1.32
N THR A 120 -8.99 -20.04 1.13
CA THR A 120 -8.45 -20.84 2.24
C THR A 120 -6.94 -20.59 2.33
N THR A 121 -6.52 -19.79 3.31
CA THR A 121 -5.13 -19.33 3.47
C THR A 121 -4.14 -20.44 3.75
N GLU A 122 -4.55 -21.54 4.40
CA GLU A 122 -3.70 -22.70 4.73
C GLU A 122 -3.09 -23.41 3.51
N LYS A 123 -3.58 -23.13 2.30
CA LYS A 123 -3.15 -23.76 1.06
C LYS A 123 -2.35 -22.84 0.14
N LEU A 124 -2.13 -21.58 0.52
CA LEU A 124 -1.39 -20.65 -0.31
C LEU A 124 0.11 -20.85 -0.08
N PRO A 125 0.91 -21.11 -1.13
CA PRO A 125 2.36 -21.21 -1.01
C PRO A 125 2.95 -19.79 -0.94
N LEU A 126 2.59 -19.03 0.10
CA LEU A 126 2.96 -17.64 0.24
C LEU A 126 3.96 -17.43 1.38
N ASP A 127 5.11 -16.92 1.00
CA ASP A 127 6.17 -16.40 1.87
C ASP A 127 6.21 -14.86 1.86
N GLN A 128 5.22 -14.21 1.23
CA GLN A 128 5.17 -12.76 1.03
C GLN A 128 3.74 -12.21 1.08
N ALA A 129 3.63 -10.95 1.50
CA ALA A 129 2.39 -10.19 1.38
C ALA A 129 2.16 -9.75 -0.07
N ILE A 130 0.89 -9.64 -0.45
CA ILE A 130 0.46 -9.24 -1.80
C ILE A 130 -0.34 -7.96 -1.73
N PHE A 131 -1.17 -7.82 -0.70
CA PHE A 131 -2.06 -6.70 -0.50
C PHE A 131 -1.67 -5.93 0.75
N PHE A 132 -1.76 -4.61 0.64
CA PHE A 132 -1.74 -3.68 1.76
C PHE A 132 -3.17 -3.21 2.06
N LEU A 133 -3.49 -3.09 3.34
CA LEU A 133 -4.76 -2.52 3.78
C LEU A 133 -4.68 -0.99 3.85
N ASN A 134 -5.23 -0.30 2.87
CA ASN A 134 -5.31 1.15 2.90
C ASN A 134 -6.62 1.62 3.55
N LEU A 135 -6.54 2.65 4.41
CA LEU A 135 -7.70 3.32 4.99
C LEU A 135 -7.77 4.79 4.61
N GLN A 136 -8.95 5.19 4.16
CA GLN A 136 -9.34 6.57 4.01
C GLN A 136 -10.02 7.02 5.31
N ILE A 137 -9.21 7.54 6.23
CA ILE A 137 -9.66 8.12 7.50
C ILE A 137 -10.51 9.37 7.19
N PRO A 138 -11.78 9.43 7.63
CA PRO A 138 -12.63 10.57 7.34
C PRO A 138 -12.21 11.77 8.19
N ARG A 139 -12.28 12.97 7.59
CA ARG A 139 -12.12 14.23 8.33
C ARG A 139 -13.27 14.48 9.31
N LYS A 140 -14.47 13.95 9.03
CA LYS A 140 -15.68 14.12 9.84
C LYS A 140 -16.43 12.80 9.93
N GLY A 141 -16.93 12.47 11.12
CA GLY A 141 -17.60 11.19 11.37
C GLY A 141 -16.61 10.05 11.56
N THR A 142 -17.12 8.82 11.59
CA THR A 142 -16.35 7.61 11.92
C THR A 142 -16.37 6.56 10.81
N GLU A 143 -17.06 6.84 9.71
CA GLU A 143 -17.11 5.94 8.55
C GLU A 143 -15.79 5.96 7.80
N THR A 144 -15.04 4.88 7.93
CA THR A 144 -13.71 4.74 7.34
C THR A 144 -13.76 3.76 6.20
N LYS A 145 -13.44 4.24 5.00
CA LYS A 145 -13.36 3.38 3.83
C LYS A 145 -12.05 2.62 3.83
N VAL A 146 -12.13 1.31 3.63
CA VAL A 146 -11.00 0.40 3.54
C VAL A 146 -10.92 -0.17 2.15
N THR A 147 -9.72 -0.21 1.58
CA THR A 147 -9.45 -0.78 0.26
C THR A 147 -8.25 -1.71 0.34
N LEU A 148 -8.30 -2.80 -0.43
CA LEU A 148 -7.09 -3.56 -0.73
C LEU A 148 -6.34 -2.89 -1.86
N GLU A 149 -5.06 -2.63 -1.62
CA GLU A 149 -4.12 -2.16 -2.63
C GLU A 149 -3.09 -3.25 -2.88
N VAL A 150 -2.74 -3.48 -4.15
CA VAL A 150 -1.67 -4.40 -4.51
C VAL A 150 -0.36 -3.72 -4.13
N ILE A 151 0.49 -4.41 -3.35
CA ILE A 151 1.83 -3.93 -3.04
C ILE A 151 2.59 -3.79 -4.38
N PRO A 152 3.29 -2.67 -4.62
CA PRO A 152 4.00 -2.45 -5.88
C PRO A 152 4.87 -3.64 -6.29
N PHE A 153 4.78 -4.05 -7.55
CA PHE A 153 5.52 -5.20 -8.04
C PHE A 153 7.01 -4.97 -7.91
N GLY A 154 7.70 -5.96 -7.35
CA GLY A 154 9.12 -5.88 -7.08
C GLY A 154 9.44 -5.63 -5.61
N ILE A 155 8.51 -5.12 -4.81
CA ILE A 155 8.67 -5.11 -3.35
C ILE A 155 8.44 -6.53 -2.83
N ASN A 156 9.45 -7.10 -2.19
CA ASN A 156 9.35 -8.40 -1.55
C ASN A 156 9.29 -8.21 -0.03
N PHE A 157 8.07 -8.28 0.51
CA PHE A 157 7.81 -8.17 1.94
C PHE A 157 7.36 -9.52 2.50
N SER A 158 8.21 -10.15 3.32
CA SER A 158 7.93 -11.47 3.86
C SER A 158 6.75 -11.44 4.84
N SER A 159 5.76 -12.31 4.63
CA SER A 159 4.58 -12.40 5.48
C SER A 159 3.98 -13.80 5.42
N ASN A 160 3.36 -14.22 6.52
CA ASN A 160 2.57 -15.46 6.58
C ASN A 160 1.12 -15.25 6.12
N SER A 161 0.79 -14.04 5.67
CA SER A 161 -0.54 -13.64 5.21
C SER A 161 -0.42 -12.85 3.89
N PRO A 162 -1.32 -13.08 2.92
CA PRO A 162 -1.37 -12.27 1.70
C PRO A 162 -1.75 -10.81 1.97
N LEU A 163 -2.34 -10.51 3.12
CA LEU A 163 -2.66 -9.15 3.57
C LEU A 163 -1.67 -8.71 4.66
N THR A 164 -1.15 -7.48 4.53
CA THR A 164 -0.34 -6.81 5.55
C THR A 164 -0.89 -5.42 5.88
N TYR A 165 -0.51 -4.90 7.04
CA TYR A 165 -0.78 -3.53 7.48
C TYR A 165 0.45 -2.63 7.37
N GLU A 166 1.59 -3.19 6.97
CA GLU A 166 2.79 -2.42 6.68
C GLU A 166 3.63 -3.11 5.63
N TYR A 167 4.34 -2.32 4.85
CA TYR A 167 5.41 -2.82 4.00
C TYR A 167 6.43 -1.71 3.76
N SER A 168 7.66 -2.11 3.48
CA SER A 168 8.74 -1.25 3.00
C SER A 168 9.53 -2.01 1.96
N GLU A 169 10.37 -1.29 1.19
CA GLU A 169 11.38 -1.97 0.40
C GLU A 169 12.37 -2.75 1.28
N SER A 170 13.01 -3.77 0.70
CA SER A 170 14.06 -4.56 1.35
C SER A 170 15.19 -4.84 0.37
N ASP A 171 16.31 -5.37 0.85
CA ASP A 171 17.43 -5.81 -0.02
C ASP A 171 17.03 -6.87 -1.06
N LYS A 172 15.87 -7.52 -0.87
CA LYS A 172 15.31 -8.49 -1.80
C LYS A 172 14.41 -7.87 -2.86
N SER A 173 14.10 -6.58 -2.77
CA SER A 173 13.30 -5.86 -3.75
C SER A 173 14.00 -5.83 -5.11
N LYS A 174 13.22 -5.92 -6.19
CA LYS A 174 13.72 -6.00 -7.56
C LYS A 174 12.95 -5.05 -8.45
N ASN A 175 13.66 -4.29 -9.28
CA ASN A 175 13.01 -3.47 -10.28
C ASN A 175 12.43 -4.39 -11.37
N LEU A 176 11.11 -4.35 -11.55
CA LEU A 176 10.39 -5.17 -12.53
C LEU A 176 9.81 -4.34 -13.69
N ASN A 177 10.29 -3.11 -13.91
CA ASN A 177 9.78 -2.22 -14.96
C ASN A 177 9.89 -2.80 -16.37
N ASP A 178 10.82 -3.72 -16.62
CA ASP A 178 10.92 -4.42 -17.90
C ASP A 178 9.69 -5.29 -18.19
N ILE A 179 9.01 -5.80 -17.16
CA ILE A 179 7.73 -6.50 -17.34
C ILE A 179 6.63 -5.52 -17.74
N HIS A 180 6.60 -4.33 -17.15
CA HIS A 180 5.67 -3.26 -17.57
C HIS A 180 5.94 -2.87 -19.03
N TYR A 181 7.21 -2.65 -19.39
CA TYR A 181 7.63 -2.37 -20.76
C TYR A 181 7.19 -3.49 -21.71
N LEU A 182 7.48 -4.75 -21.38
CA LEU A 182 7.05 -5.91 -22.15
C LEU A 182 5.53 -5.91 -22.35
N ALA A 183 4.74 -5.79 -21.28
CA ALA A 183 3.29 -5.75 -21.33
C ALA A 183 2.76 -4.60 -22.20
N SER A 184 3.48 -3.47 -22.26
CA SER A 184 3.10 -2.33 -23.10
C SER A 184 3.41 -2.56 -24.59
N LYS A 185 4.40 -3.40 -24.91
CA LYS A 185 4.95 -3.55 -26.27
C LYS A 185 4.55 -4.83 -26.99
N VAL A 186 4.21 -5.90 -26.27
CA VAL A 186 3.76 -7.15 -26.90
C VAL A 186 2.57 -6.92 -27.82
N LYS A 187 2.62 -7.51 -29.02
CA LYS A 187 1.57 -7.43 -30.02
C LYS A 187 0.47 -8.44 -29.72
N ASP A 188 0.84 -9.70 -29.46
CA ASP A 188 -0.13 -10.71 -29.04
C ASP A 188 -0.40 -10.57 -27.55
N LYS A 189 -1.69 -10.44 -27.20
CA LYS A 189 -2.14 -10.37 -25.81
C LYS A 189 -1.83 -11.65 -25.03
N LYS A 190 -1.71 -12.80 -25.71
CA LYS A 190 -1.41 -14.10 -25.10
C LYS A 190 0.07 -14.34 -24.82
N THR A 191 0.98 -13.52 -25.36
CA THR A 191 2.43 -13.68 -25.14
C THR A 191 2.79 -13.75 -23.66
N LEU A 192 2.18 -12.90 -22.83
CA LEU A 192 2.42 -12.89 -21.38
C LEU A 192 1.93 -14.18 -20.70
N ASP A 193 0.83 -14.75 -21.19
CA ASP A 193 0.31 -16.02 -20.70
C ASP A 193 1.24 -17.19 -21.07
N TYR A 194 1.68 -17.24 -22.34
CA TYR A 194 2.62 -18.25 -22.81
C TYR A 194 3.96 -18.20 -22.07
N LEU A 195 4.45 -17.00 -21.75
CA LEU A 195 5.65 -16.83 -20.92
C LEU A 195 5.43 -17.36 -19.51
N ALA A 196 4.32 -17.00 -18.86
CA ALA A 196 3.99 -17.50 -17.54
C ALA A 196 3.81 -19.04 -17.55
N GLU A 197 3.29 -19.62 -18.63
CA GLU A 197 3.08 -21.07 -18.74
C GLU A 197 4.30 -21.83 -19.26
N SER A 198 5.39 -21.11 -19.58
CA SER A 198 6.62 -21.67 -20.17
C SER A 198 6.38 -22.39 -21.51
N THR A 199 5.38 -21.96 -22.29
CA THR A 199 5.06 -22.48 -23.63
C THR A 199 5.62 -21.56 -24.71
N HIS A 200 6.95 -21.39 -24.71
CA HIS A 200 7.64 -20.35 -25.50
C HIS A 200 7.51 -20.53 -27.02
N ASP A 201 7.34 -21.75 -27.50
CA ASP A 201 7.16 -22.07 -28.93
C ASP A 201 5.88 -21.48 -29.53
N SER A 202 4.94 -21.03 -28.69
CA SER A 202 3.68 -20.40 -29.11
C SER A 202 3.77 -18.89 -29.26
N ILE A 203 4.92 -18.29 -28.97
CA ILE A 203 5.14 -16.84 -29.02
C ILE A 203 5.47 -16.41 -30.46
N ASP A 204 4.80 -15.38 -30.96
CA ASP A 204 5.09 -14.80 -32.28
C ASP A 204 6.53 -14.30 -32.36
N HIS A 205 7.13 -14.40 -33.54
CA HIS A 205 8.52 -14.02 -33.78
C HIS A 205 8.84 -12.58 -33.34
N ASN A 206 7.95 -11.61 -33.58
CA ASN A 206 8.19 -10.22 -33.21
C ASN A 206 8.25 -10.04 -31.68
N ASP A 207 7.35 -10.73 -30.96
CA ASP A 207 7.32 -10.66 -29.50
C ASP A 207 8.52 -11.40 -28.91
N LEU A 208 8.98 -12.50 -29.55
CA LEU A 208 10.18 -13.22 -29.14
C LEU A 208 11.46 -12.38 -29.30
N GLU A 209 11.58 -11.60 -30.38
CA GLU A 209 12.70 -10.65 -30.55
C GLU A 209 12.74 -9.60 -29.43
N LEU A 210 11.57 -9.05 -29.09
CA LEU A 210 11.42 -8.13 -27.96
C LEU A 210 11.86 -8.79 -26.65
N ILE A 211 11.39 -10.01 -26.37
CA ILE A 211 11.77 -10.76 -25.15
C ILE A 211 13.27 -11.03 -25.10
N ASN A 212 13.88 -11.44 -26.22
CA ASN A 212 15.30 -11.71 -26.31
C ASN A 212 16.15 -10.46 -26.01
N SER A 213 15.69 -9.28 -26.41
CA SER A 213 16.36 -8.02 -26.07
C SER A 213 16.34 -7.71 -24.57
N LEU A 214 15.33 -8.20 -23.83
CA LEU A 214 15.19 -7.98 -22.39
C LEU A 214 16.03 -8.94 -21.54
N ILE A 215 16.42 -10.09 -22.09
CA ILE A 215 17.26 -11.08 -21.40
C ILE A 215 18.72 -11.04 -21.85
N ASP A 216 19.07 -10.12 -22.77
CA ASP A 216 20.44 -9.90 -23.21
C ASP A 216 21.31 -9.48 -22.00
N PRO A 217 22.47 -10.14 -21.77
CA PRO A 217 23.42 -9.75 -20.71
C PRO A 217 23.86 -8.27 -20.76
N ASN A 218 23.75 -7.62 -21.92
CA ASN A 218 24.07 -6.22 -22.15
C ASN A 218 22.88 -5.28 -21.89
N HIS A 219 21.69 -5.78 -21.58
CA HIS A 219 20.57 -4.92 -21.23
C HIS A 219 20.85 -4.16 -19.93
N THR A 220 20.59 -2.86 -19.97
CA THR A 220 20.75 -1.90 -18.87
C THR A 220 20.17 -2.34 -17.52
N SER A 221 18.99 -2.97 -17.48
CA SER A 221 18.35 -3.36 -16.21
C SER A 221 18.99 -4.60 -15.58
N LYS A 222 19.50 -5.53 -16.40
CA LYS A 222 19.93 -6.89 -16.04
C LYS A 222 18.93 -7.64 -15.15
N ALA A 223 17.65 -7.24 -15.16
CA ALA A 223 16.63 -7.74 -14.26
C ALA A 223 16.34 -9.23 -14.51
N PHE A 224 16.44 -9.64 -15.78
CA PHE A 224 16.23 -11.01 -16.21
C PHE A 224 17.47 -11.53 -16.93
N GLN A 225 18.12 -12.55 -16.36
CA GLN A 225 19.31 -13.17 -16.94
C GLN A 225 18.97 -14.34 -17.89
N SER A 226 17.71 -14.74 -17.94
CA SER A 226 17.23 -15.83 -18.77
C SER A 226 15.71 -15.79 -18.92
N LEU A 227 15.22 -16.51 -19.93
CA LEU A 227 13.79 -16.70 -20.17
C LEU A 227 13.09 -17.41 -19.00
N ASP A 228 13.78 -18.35 -18.33
CA ASP A 228 13.25 -19.03 -17.14
C ASP A 228 13.03 -18.08 -15.97
N LYS A 229 13.95 -17.12 -15.76
CA LYS A 229 13.81 -16.11 -14.70
C LYS A 229 12.64 -15.18 -14.99
N LEU A 230 12.51 -14.71 -16.22
CA LEU A 230 11.36 -13.91 -16.65
C LEU A 230 10.05 -14.69 -16.48
N SER A 231 10.00 -15.95 -16.93
CA SER A 231 8.84 -16.84 -16.81
C SER A 231 8.47 -17.09 -15.34
N ALA A 232 9.44 -17.28 -14.45
CA ALA A 232 9.19 -17.41 -13.01
C ALA A 232 8.56 -16.15 -12.40
N GLN A 233 9.04 -14.97 -12.77
CA GLN A 233 8.48 -13.70 -12.29
C GLN A 233 7.06 -13.47 -12.84
N LEU A 234 6.83 -13.75 -14.13
CA LEU A 234 5.49 -13.67 -14.71
C LEU A 234 4.50 -14.68 -14.09
N ARG A 235 4.96 -15.88 -13.70
CA ARG A 235 4.14 -16.83 -12.93
C ARG A 235 3.70 -16.28 -11.59
N GLN A 236 4.63 -15.66 -10.85
CA GLN A 236 4.32 -15.02 -9.57
C GLN A 236 3.30 -13.89 -9.75
N LEU A 237 3.49 -13.02 -10.75
CA LEU A 237 2.54 -11.96 -11.06
C LEU A 237 1.18 -12.49 -11.53
N LYS A 238 1.16 -13.59 -12.29
CA LYS A 238 -0.08 -14.25 -12.73
C LYS A 238 -0.83 -14.89 -11.56
N PHE A 239 -0.12 -15.41 -10.57
CA PHE A 239 -0.71 -15.86 -9.31
C PHE A 239 -1.34 -14.69 -8.53
N ILE A 240 -0.64 -13.57 -8.40
CA ILE A 240 -1.18 -12.34 -7.79
C ILE A 240 -2.43 -11.88 -8.54
N PHE A 241 -2.41 -11.88 -9.87
CA PHE A 241 -3.55 -11.58 -10.72
C PHE A 241 -4.76 -12.47 -10.42
N TYR A 242 -4.56 -13.78 -10.23
CA TYR A 242 -5.65 -14.69 -9.86
C TYR A 242 -6.25 -14.37 -8.49
N LEU A 243 -5.42 -14.04 -7.50
CA LEU A 243 -5.92 -13.60 -6.20
C LEU A 243 -6.67 -12.27 -6.29
N TYR A 244 -6.14 -11.31 -7.07
CA TYR A 244 -6.82 -10.04 -7.33
C TYR A 244 -8.21 -10.26 -7.96
N HIS A 245 -8.30 -11.19 -8.91
CA HIS A 245 -9.58 -11.56 -9.53
C HIS A 245 -10.55 -12.29 -8.61
N ALA A 246 -10.04 -12.97 -7.58
CA ALA A 246 -10.88 -13.63 -6.60
C ALA A 246 -11.51 -12.65 -5.60
N ILE A 247 -11.05 -11.40 -5.53
CA ILE A 247 -11.62 -10.38 -4.63
C ILE A 247 -13.10 -10.15 -4.95
N GLU A 248 -13.96 -10.55 -4.00
CA GLU A 248 -15.41 -10.36 -4.08
C GLU A 248 -15.81 -8.95 -3.64
N TYR A 249 -15.10 -8.38 -2.67
CA TYR A 249 -15.34 -7.02 -2.16
C TYR A 249 -14.12 -6.16 -2.38
N ARG A 250 -14.22 -5.12 -3.22
CA ARG A 250 -13.08 -4.22 -3.49
C ARG A 250 -12.78 -3.28 -2.32
N SER A 251 -13.84 -2.89 -1.62
CA SER A 251 -13.73 -1.98 -0.48
C SER A 251 -14.79 -2.27 0.55
N LEU A 252 -14.52 -1.85 1.79
CA LEU A 252 -15.43 -1.95 2.91
C LEU A 252 -15.64 -0.55 3.49
N ILE A 253 -16.81 -0.30 4.06
CA ILE A 253 -17.03 0.83 4.95
C ILE A 253 -17.04 0.25 6.36
N LEU A 254 -16.04 0.64 7.14
CA LEU A 254 -16.01 0.39 8.57
C LEU A 254 -16.66 1.56 9.30
N ASP A 255 -17.28 1.28 10.45
CA ASP A 255 -17.78 2.30 11.35
C ASP A 255 -17.39 1.95 12.78
N TRP A 256 -17.34 2.94 13.66
CA TRP A 256 -16.76 2.81 14.98
C TRP A 256 -17.82 2.45 16.02
N ASP A 257 -17.61 1.33 16.72
CA ASP A 257 -18.39 0.98 17.91
C ASP A 257 -17.70 1.56 19.15
N GLN A 258 -18.37 2.54 19.79
CA GLN A 258 -17.85 3.21 20.98
C GLN A 258 -17.85 2.31 22.22
N GLU A 259 -18.77 1.35 22.29
CA GLU A 259 -18.92 0.42 23.41
C GLU A 259 -17.91 -0.73 23.30
N ALA A 260 -17.84 -1.35 22.13
CA ALA A 260 -16.84 -2.40 21.85
C ALA A 260 -15.42 -1.84 21.67
N GLN A 261 -15.28 -0.52 21.48
CA GLN A 261 -14.03 0.17 21.19
C GLN A 261 -13.29 -0.42 19.99
N ARG A 262 -14.03 -0.75 18.94
CA ARG A 262 -13.57 -1.46 17.75
C ARG A 262 -14.39 -1.06 16.53
N PHE A 263 -13.80 -1.17 15.34
CA PHE A 263 -14.55 -1.07 14.10
C PHE A 263 -15.44 -2.29 13.84
N TYR A 264 -16.59 -2.07 13.22
CA TYR A 264 -17.42 -3.11 12.62
C TYR A 264 -17.60 -2.85 11.13
N ILE A 265 -17.86 -3.92 10.35
CA ILE A 265 -18.14 -3.78 8.92
C ILE A 265 -19.57 -3.30 8.76
N LYS A 266 -19.73 -2.05 8.32
CA LYS A 266 -21.04 -1.45 8.03
C LYS A 266 -21.53 -1.83 6.64
N THR A 267 -20.65 -1.77 5.65
CA THR A 267 -20.99 -2.03 4.24
C THR A 267 -19.86 -2.75 3.53
N GLN A 268 -20.21 -3.73 2.69
CA GLN A 268 -19.30 -4.36 1.76
C GLN A 268 -19.59 -3.88 0.33
N ILE A 269 -18.58 -3.39 -0.38
CA ILE A 269 -18.73 -2.87 -1.75
C ILE A 269 -18.17 -3.92 -2.72
N PRO A 270 -19.03 -4.53 -3.57
CA PRO A 270 -18.61 -5.62 -4.44
C PRO A 270 -17.60 -5.14 -5.48
N ASN A 271 -16.65 -6.01 -5.82
CA ASN A 271 -15.76 -5.82 -6.95
C ASN A 271 -16.52 -6.10 -8.25
N LYS A 272 -16.57 -5.11 -9.15
CA LYS A 272 -17.20 -5.23 -10.47
C LYS A 272 -16.20 -5.08 -11.61
N GLU A 273 -14.93 -4.82 -11.29
CA GLU A 273 -13.91 -4.61 -12.31
C GLU A 273 -13.47 -5.96 -12.88
N THR A 274 -13.49 -6.05 -14.21
CA THR A 274 -12.89 -7.15 -14.95
C THR A 274 -11.71 -6.61 -15.72
N MET A 275 -10.57 -7.29 -15.66
CA MET A 275 -9.39 -6.96 -16.46
C MET A 275 -8.70 -8.22 -16.94
N ASP A 276 -7.95 -8.14 -18.03
CA ASP A 276 -7.06 -9.22 -18.45
C ASP A 276 -5.67 -9.08 -17.78
N PHE A 277 -4.85 -10.12 -17.86
CA PHE A 277 -3.54 -10.14 -17.19
C PHE A 277 -2.63 -9.01 -17.69
N ARG A 278 -2.69 -8.70 -18.98
CA ARG A 278 -1.95 -7.56 -19.56
C ARG A 278 -2.35 -6.23 -18.92
N SER A 279 -3.65 -5.96 -18.83
CA SER A 279 -4.18 -4.73 -18.24
C SER A 279 -3.86 -4.64 -16.74
N PHE A 280 -3.84 -5.78 -16.06
CA PHE A 280 -3.41 -5.87 -14.67
C PHE A 280 -1.94 -5.44 -14.51
N LEU A 281 -1.04 -5.95 -15.35
CA LEU A 281 0.37 -5.53 -15.34
C LEU A 281 0.52 -4.03 -15.65
N LEU A 282 -0.26 -3.47 -16.57
CA LEU A 282 -0.14 -2.06 -16.95
C LEU A 282 -0.74 -1.06 -15.94
N ARG A 283 -1.64 -1.50 -15.07
CA ARG A 283 -2.36 -0.62 -14.14
C ARG A 283 -1.72 -0.55 -12.75
N ASN A 284 -0.97 -1.57 -12.35
CA ASN A 284 -0.36 -1.62 -11.03
C ASN A 284 1.01 -0.94 -11.02
N ASP A 285 1.40 -0.47 -9.85
CA ASP A 285 2.68 0.19 -9.63
C ASP A 285 3.83 -0.82 -9.59
N TYR A 286 5.01 -0.34 -9.96
CA TYR A 286 6.26 -1.09 -9.93
C TYR A 286 7.24 -0.35 -9.03
N TRP A 287 7.98 -1.11 -8.22
CA TRP A 287 9.07 -0.55 -7.46
C TRP A 287 10.21 -0.12 -8.40
N GLN A 288 10.63 1.13 -8.26
CA GLN A 288 11.62 1.75 -9.15
C GLN A 288 13.03 1.78 -8.55
N GLY A 289 13.20 1.32 -7.31
CA GLY A 289 14.42 1.50 -6.53
C GLY A 289 14.25 2.57 -5.45
N PRO A 290 15.21 2.66 -4.51
CA PRO A 290 15.27 3.78 -3.59
C PRO A 290 15.38 5.07 -4.39
N SER A 291 14.51 6.02 -4.11
CA SER A 291 14.58 7.37 -4.68
C SER A 291 15.36 8.24 -3.72
N CYS A 292 16.56 8.67 -4.09
CA CYS A 292 17.37 9.66 -3.38
C CYS A 292 17.87 10.71 -4.37
#